data_AF-A0A926NUJ3-F1
#
_entry.id   AF-A0A926NUJ3-F1
#
_cell.length_a   1.000
_cell.length_b   1.000
_cell.length_c   1.000
_cell.angle_alpha   90.00
_cell.angle_beta   90.00
_cell.angle_gamma   90.00
#
_symmetry.space_group_name_H-M   'P 1'
#
loop_
_entity.id
_entity.type
_entity.pdbx_description
1 polymer ?
#
loop_
_entity_poly.entity_id
_entity_poly.type
_entity_poly.pdbx_seq_one_letter_code
_entity_poly.pdbx_strand_id
1 'polypeptide(L)'
;MVILKISADTPEEREVEIVTERGLWETGIYKIFGVSDPNGALRESKESADKSDPDFLGEFNVNKENADWEYRGEKISDDEQKEIADFILDYQPPDGVY
;
A
#
# COMPACT_ATOMS: atom_id res chain seq x y z
N MET A 1 1.90 -1.18 -8.86
CA MET A 1 2.16 -0.38 -7.64
C MET A 1 1.46 0.96 -7.77
N VAL A 2 1.15 1.60 -6.66
CA VAL A 2 0.76 3.02 -6.60
C VAL A 2 1.36 3.63 -5.34
N ILE A 3 1.57 4.94 -5.35
CA ILE A 3 2.01 5.70 -4.19
C ILE A 3 0.81 6.49 -3.68
N LEU A 4 0.46 6.27 -2.42
CA LEU A 4 -0.58 7.00 -1.72
C LEU A 4 0.09 7.97 -0.75
N LYS A 5 -0.35 9.23 -0.75
CA LYS A 5 0.03 10.20 0.28
C LYS A 5 -1.03 10.15 1.37
N ILE A 6 -0.64 9.75 2.57
CA ILE A 6 -1.51 9.70 3.74
C ILE A 6 -1.23 10.91 4.64
N SER A 7 -2.29 11.49 5.18
CA SER A 7 -2.18 12.64 6.08
C SER A 7 -2.04 12.12 7.50
N ALA A 8 -0.82 11.83 7.93
CA ALA A 8 -0.58 11.48 9.33
C ALA A 8 -0.94 12.66 10.25
N ASP A 9 -1.42 12.40 11.46
CA ASP A 9 -1.80 13.40 12.50
C ASP A 9 -0.59 14.19 13.07
N THR A 10 0.56 14.11 12.40
CA THR A 10 1.79 14.86 12.69
C THR A 10 2.19 15.67 11.44
N PRO A 11 2.90 16.80 11.57
CA PRO A 11 3.02 17.82 10.51
C PRO A 11 3.80 17.38 9.25
N GLU A 12 4.08 16.09 9.08
CA GLU A 12 4.81 15.54 7.95
C GLU A 12 3.89 14.57 7.20
N GLU A 13 3.36 15.02 6.07
CA GLU A 13 2.65 14.17 5.10
C GLU A 13 3.53 12.94 4.79
N ARG A 14 3.00 11.72 4.96
CA ARG A 14 3.76 10.49 4.74
C ARG A 14 3.34 9.88 3.41
N GLU A 15 4.32 9.46 2.62
CA GLU A 15 4.09 8.75 1.37
C GLU A 15 4.25 7.24 1.61
N VAL A 16 3.26 6.46 1.21
CA VAL A 16 3.26 5.00 1.31
C VAL A 16 3.10 4.38 -0.07
N GLU A 17 3.93 3.40 -0.36
CA GLU A 17 3.88 2.63 -1.59
C GLU A 17 3.07 1.35 -1.36
N ILE A 18 2.03 1.16 -2.18
CA ILE A 18 1.15 0.00 -2.14
C ILE A 18 1.48 -0.91 -3.32
N VAL A 19 1.91 -2.13 -3.00
CA VAL A 19 2.33 -3.14 -3.97
C VAL A 19 1.46 -4.38 -3.85
N THR A 20 0.79 -4.76 -4.93
CA THR A 20 0.05 -6.03 -5.03
C THR A 20 0.97 -7.16 -5.48
N GLU A 21 0.89 -8.34 -4.85
CA GLU A 21 1.69 -9.50 -5.25
C GLU A 21 1.33 -10.03 -6.64
N ARG A 22 0.08 -9.84 -7.08
CA ARG A 22 -0.41 -10.38 -8.36
C ARG A 22 -0.35 -9.37 -9.50
N GLY A 23 0.10 -8.14 -9.23
CA GLY A 23 0.02 -7.04 -10.21
C GLY A 23 -1.39 -6.53 -10.46
N LEU A 24 -2.40 -7.15 -9.86
CA LEU A 24 -3.83 -6.88 -10.05
C LEU A 24 -4.42 -6.21 -8.81
N TRP A 25 -5.24 -5.18 -9.03
CA TRP A 25 -5.95 -4.40 -8.00
C TRP A 25 -7.30 -5.03 -7.63
N GLU A 26 -7.26 -6.28 -7.18
CA GLU A 26 -8.41 -7.12 -6.85
C GLU A 26 -8.37 -7.59 -5.38
N THR A 27 -9.23 -8.53 -4.98
CA THR A 27 -9.12 -9.17 -3.67
C THR A 27 -7.76 -9.86 -3.53
N GLY A 28 -7.00 -9.55 -2.47
CA GLY A 28 -5.69 -10.14 -2.25
C GLY A 28 -4.82 -9.41 -1.23
N ILE A 29 -3.54 -9.77 -1.22
CA ILE A 29 -2.54 -9.22 -0.30
C ILE A 29 -1.81 -8.05 -0.97
N TYR A 30 -1.82 -6.92 -0.28
CA TYR A 30 -1.18 -5.67 -0.62
C TYR A 30 -0.07 -5.40 0.39
N LYS A 31 1.16 -5.23 -0.06
CA LYS A 31 2.30 -4.89 0.78
C LYS A 31 2.46 -3.37 0.79
N ILE A 32 2.68 -2.81 1.98
CA ILE A 32 2.84 -1.37 2.19
C ILE A 32 4.26 -1.08 2.60
N PHE A 33 4.87 -0.15 1.88
CA PHE A 33 6.22 0.33 2.14
C PHE A 33 6.19 1.84 2.39
N GLY A 34 7.07 2.33 3.24
CA GLY A 34 7.31 3.76 3.39
C GLY A 34 8.10 4.26 2.19
N VAL A 35 7.70 5.41 1.65
CA VAL A 35 8.49 6.10 0.63
C VAL A 35 9.30 7.16 1.35
N SER A 36 10.57 6.84 1.63
CA SER A 36 11.52 7.78 2.21
C SER A 36 12.01 8.83 1.17
N ASP A 37 11.79 8.60 -0.13
CA ASP A 37 12.25 9.49 -1.20
C ASP A 37 11.26 9.50 -2.40
N PRO A 38 10.41 10.52 -2.56
CA PRO A 38 9.38 10.56 -3.63
C PRO A 38 9.96 10.73 -5.05
N ASN A 39 11.26 11.01 -5.16
CA ASN A 39 12.00 11.04 -6.42
C ASN A 39 13.02 9.89 -6.54
N GLY A 40 13.19 9.09 -5.49
CA GLY A 40 14.08 7.94 -5.47
C GLY A 40 13.42 6.78 -6.21
N ALA A 41 14.09 6.29 -7.24
CA ALA A 41 13.75 5.13 -8.06
C ALA A 41 12.59 4.29 -7.50
N LEU A 42 11.41 4.41 -8.13
CA LEU A 42 10.30 3.46 -7.97
C LEU A 42 10.91 2.06 -7.86
N ARG A 43 10.65 1.33 -6.77
CA ARG A 43 11.25 0.01 -6.53
C ARG A 43 11.02 -0.83 -7.78
N GLU A 44 12.11 -1.11 -8.51
CA GLU A 44 12.05 -1.96 -9.70
C GLU A 44 11.36 -3.25 -9.25
N SER A 45 10.24 -3.56 -9.92
CA SER A 45 9.14 -4.37 -9.39
C SER A 45 9.45 -5.87 -9.24
N LYS A 46 10.70 -6.25 -8.93
CA LYS A 46 11.13 -7.66 -8.90
C LYS A 46 12.09 -8.07 -7.78
N GLU A 47 12.74 -7.18 -7.02
CA GLU A 47 13.79 -7.63 -6.07
C GLU A 47 13.63 -7.20 -4.60
N SER A 48 12.66 -6.36 -4.24
CA SER A 48 12.56 -5.82 -2.87
C SER A 48 11.15 -5.82 -2.28
N ALA A 49 10.25 -6.68 -2.77
CA ALA A 49 8.94 -6.90 -2.14
C ALA A 49 9.02 -7.95 -1.00
N ASP A 50 10.19 -8.06 -0.39
CA ASP A 50 10.48 -8.95 0.73
C ASP A 50 10.25 -8.23 2.06
N LYS A 51 9.69 -8.97 3.02
CA LYS A 51 9.40 -8.47 4.38
C LYS A 51 10.65 -8.00 5.15
N SER A 52 11.84 -8.28 4.61
CA SER A 52 13.12 -7.89 5.20
C SER A 52 13.52 -6.45 4.89
N ASP A 53 12.71 -5.73 4.11
CA ASP A 53 13.01 -4.37 3.72
C ASP A 53 12.81 -3.37 4.87
N PRO A 54 13.74 -2.45 5.11
CA PRO A 54 13.64 -1.50 6.23
C PRO A 54 12.41 -0.58 6.13
N ASP A 55 11.97 -0.28 4.91
CA ASP A 55 10.79 0.53 4.63
C ASP A 55 9.50 -0.29 4.66
N PHE A 56 9.52 -1.61 4.87
CA PHE A 56 8.29 -2.39 5.03
C PHE A 56 7.53 -1.90 6.28
N LEU A 57 6.30 -1.43 6.05
CA LEU A 57 5.40 -0.94 7.09
C LEU A 57 4.45 -2.04 7.55
N GLY A 58 3.93 -2.82 6.59
CA GLY A 58 3.04 -3.96 6.85
C GLY A 58 2.38 -4.47 5.58
N GLU A 59 1.43 -5.39 5.74
CA GLU A 59 0.61 -5.92 4.64
C GLU A 59 -0.89 -5.76 4.94
N PHE A 60 -1.67 -5.39 3.93
CA PHE A 60 -3.14 -5.38 3.94
C PHE A 60 -3.66 -6.57 3.16
N ASN A 61 -4.52 -7.36 3.78
CA ASN A 61 -5.32 -8.35 3.10
C ASN A 61 -6.68 -7.73 2.82
N VAL A 62 -6.96 -7.38 1.56
CA VAL A 62 -8.21 -6.71 1.17
C VAL A 62 -9.11 -7.70 0.46
N ASN A 63 -10.35 -7.83 0.93
CA ASN A 63 -11.41 -8.61 0.35
C ASN A 63 -12.46 -7.68 -0.26
N LYS A 64 -12.34 -7.40 -1.56
CA LYS A 64 -13.30 -6.56 -2.30
C LYS A 64 -14.71 -7.15 -2.34
N GLU A 65 -14.86 -8.47 -2.25
CA GLU A 65 -16.18 -9.13 -2.26
C GLU A 65 -16.97 -8.83 -0.98
N ASN A 66 -16.27 -8.68 0.15
CA ASN A 66 -16.88 -8.38 1.45
C ASN A 66 -16.62 -6.94 1.92
N ALA A 67 -15.93 -6.14 1.11
CA ALA A 67 -15.40 -4.81 1.46
C ALA A 67 -14.66 -4.81 2.82
N ASP A 68 -13.98 -5.92 3.12
CA ASP A 68 -13.29 -6.15 4.37
C ASP A 68 -11.78 -6.07 4.15
N TRP A 69 -11.04 -5.57 5.14
CA TRP A 69 -9.60 -5.51 5.06
C TRP A 69 -8.96 -5.83 6.41
N GLU A 70 -7.85 -6.54 6.38
CA GLU A 70 -7.06 -6.86 7.56
C GLU A 70 -5.64 -6.33 7.40
N TYR A 71 -5.18 -5.51 8.34
CA TYR A 71 -3.80 -5.06 8.37
C TYR A 71 -2.95 -5.97 9.26
N ARG A 72 -1.78 -6.34 8.76
CA ARG A 72 -0.75 -7.09 9.47
C ARG A 72 0.55 -6.31 9.45
N GLY A 73 0.70 -5.44 10.45
CA GLY A 73 1.91 -4.67 10.74
C GLY A 73 1.74 -3.86 12.02
N GLU A 74 2.81 -3.23 12.50
CA GLU A 74 2.79 -2.42 13.74
C GLU A 74 3.19 -0.95 13.50
N LYS A 75 3.53 -0.57 12.26
CA LYS A 75 4.12 0.74 11.94
C LYS A 75 3.16 1.80 11.41
N ILE A 76 1.88 1.46 11.23
CA ILE A 76 0.84 2.33 10.65
C ILE A 76 -0.32 2.42 11.64
N SER A 77 -0.82 3.63 11.88
CA SER A 77 -1.94 3.91 12.80
C SER A 77 -3.28 3.49 12.20
N ASP A 78 -4.30 3.28 13.03
CA ASP A 78 -5.64 2.84 12.58
C ASP A 78 -6.26 3.78 11.53
N ASP A 79 -6.10 5.11 11.70
CA ASP A 79 -6.55 6.11 10.73
C ASP A 79 -5.84 5.99 9.38
N GLU A 80 -4.51 5.91 9.39
CA GLU A 80 -3.70 5.71 8.19
C GLU A 80 -4.06 4.37 7.50
N GLN A 81 -4.32 3.32 8.29
CA GLN A 81 -4.74 2.03 7.75
C GLN A 81 -6.07 2.12 7.01
N LYS A 82 -7.02 2.86 7.58
CA LYS A 82 -8.32 3.10 6.98
C LYS A 82 -8.21 3.90 5.68
N GLU A 83 -7.39 4.95 5.63
CA GLU A 83 -7.16 5.71 4.38
C GLU A 83 -6.59 4.81 3.27
N ILE A 84 -5.59 3.99 3.60
CA ILE A 84 -4.98 3.04 2.66
C ILE A 84 -6.00 2.03 2.16
N ALA A 85 -6.77 1.44 3.07
CA ALA A 85 -7.73 0.42 2.71
C ALA A 85 -8.91 0.96 1.89
N ASP A 86 -9.45 2.12 2.27
CA ASP A 86 -10.49 2.82 1.52
C ASP A 86 -10.01 3.13 0.11
N PHE A 87 -8.78 3.64 -0.01
CA PHE A 87 -8.14 3.84 -1.30
C PHE A 87 -8.02 2.53 -2.10
N ILE A 88 -7.54 1.41 -1.53
CA ILE A 88 -7.41 0.14 -2.27
C ILE A 88 -8.78 -0.39 -2.75
N LEU A 89 -9.81 -0.24 -1.90
CA LEU A 89 -11.18 -0.67 -2.18
C LEU A 89 -11.81 0.18 -3.30
N ASP A 90 -11.67 1.50 -3.23
CA ASP A 90 -12.19 2.46 -4.22
C ASP A 90 -11.35 2.49 -5.51
N TYR A 91 -10.05 2.20 -5.42
CA TYR A 91 -9.13 2.30 -6.55
C TYR A 91 -9.54 1.33 -7.66
N GLN A 92 -10.07 1.92 -8.71
CA GLN A 92 -10.30 1.28 -9.99
C GLN A 92 -9.08 1.58 -10.88
N PRO A 93 -8.23 0.58 -11.17
CA PRO A 93 -7.18 0.79 -12.16
C PRO A 93 -7.85 1.22 -13.48
N PRO A 94 -7.32 2.23 -14.19
CA PRO A 94 -7.85 2.59 -15.50
C PRO A 94 -7.82 1.35 -16.39
N ASP A 95 -8.99 1.01 -16.93
CA ASP A 95 -9.25 -0.14 -17.80
C ASP A 95 -8.17 -0.22 -18.89
N GLY A 96 -7.21 -1.17 -18.78
CA GLY A 96 -6.22 -1.38 -19.84
C GLY A 96 -4.77 -1.66 -19.46
N VAL A 97 -4.41 -1.94 -18.21
CA VAL A 97 -3.05 -2.46 -17.89
C VAL A 97 -3.16 -3.89 -17.37
N TYR A 98 -3.13 -4.84 -18.30
CA TYR A 98 -2.98 -6.29 -18.10
C TYR A 98 -1.51 -6.69 -18.00
#